data_AF-A0A7S3V3P5-F1
#
_entry.id   AF-A0A7S3V3P5-F1
#
_cell.length_a   1.000
_cell.length_b   1.000
_cell.length_c   1.000
_cell.angle_alpha   90.00
_cell.angle_beta   90.00
_cell.angle_gamma   90.00
#
_symmetry.space_group_name_H-M   'P 1'
#
loop_
_entity.id
_entity.type
_entity.pdbx_description
1 polymer ?
#
loop_
_entity_poly.entity_id
_entity_poly.type
_entity_poly.pdbx_seq_one_letter_code
_entity_poly.pdbx_strand_id
1 'polypeptide(L)'
;VLRATREMLDIYSDQADVLDESDCELEDIDKLRQVRTVLEMHGSFKGVNRKVQLKPHRWLSTSSNKSHSGKPMVVEALLILKWGGVLTSTGRQQAEDMGR
;
A
#
# COMPACT_ATOMS: atom_id res chain seq x y z
N VAL A 1 7.25 0.01 -0.15
CA VAL A 1 5.95 -0.66 -0.39
C VAL A 1 6.16 -2.11 -0.74
N LEU A 2 6.71 -2.46 -1.92
CA LEU A 2 7.00 -3.87 -2.30
C LEU A 2 7.67 -4.71 -1.21
N ARG A 3 8.75 -4.19 -0.60
CA ARG A 3 9.45 -4.86 0.50
C ARG A 3 8.54 -5.15 1.69
N ALA A 4 7.81 -4.14 2.15
CA ALA A 4 6.89 -4.27 3.28
C ALA A 4 5.72 -5.23 2.97
N THR A 5 5.24 -5.28 1.73
CA THR A 5 4.19 -6.24 1.32
C THR A 5 4.71 -7.68 1.33
N ARG A 6 5.97 -7.92 0.94
CA ARG A 6 6.59 -9.25 1.04
C ARG A 6 6.77 -9.66 2.50
N GLU A 7 7.36 -8.79 3.32
CA GLU A 7 7.54 -9.02 4.75
C GLU A 7 6.21 -9.32 5.45
N MET A 8 5.12 -8.61 5.11
CA MET A 8 3.79 -8.92 5.64
C MET A 8 3.25 -10.27 5.15
N LEU A 9 3.33 -10.57 3.85
CA LEU A 9 2.88 -11.87 3.33
C LEU A 9 3.62 -13.05 3.96
N ASP A 10 4.93 -12.92 4.19
CA ASP A 10 5.74 -13.95 4.82
C ASP A 10 5.30 -14.19 6.28
N ILE A 11 5.00 -13.11 7.03
CA ILE A 11 4.47 -13.21 8.41
C ILE A 11 3.08 -13.89 8.42
N TYR A 12 2.20 -13.51 7.50
CA TYR A 12 0.87 -14.08 7.41
C TYR A 12 0.88 -15.54 6.93
N SER A 13 1.80 -15.93 6.05
CA SER A 13 1.97 -17.34 5.66
C SER A 13 2.47 -18.20 6.82
N ASP A 14 3.39 -17.68 7.64
CA ASP A 14 3.87 -18.38 8.83
C ASP A 14 2.78 -18.53 9.91
N GLN A 15 1.83 -17.59 9.99
CA GLN A 15 0.68 -17.67 10.91
C GLN A 15 -0.46 -18.55 10.40
N ALA A 16 -0.66 -18.65 9.08
CA ALA A 16 -1.72 -19.47 8.47
C ALA A 16 -1.53 -20.98 8.76
N ASP A 17 -0.30 -21.45 8.97
CA ASP A 17 -0.02 -22.84 9.34
C ASP A 17 -0.40 -23.19 10.80
N VAL A 18 -0.80 -22.21 11.63
CA VAL A 18 -0.98 -22.39 13.08
C VAL A 18 -2.40 -22.10 13.58
N LEU A 19 -3.27 -21.45 12.79
CA LEU A 19 -4.62 -21.03 13.23
C LEU A 19 -5.70 -21.46 12.25
N ASP A 20 -6.76 -22.08 12.79
CA ASP A 20 -8.01 -22.42 12.09
C ASP A 20 -8.53 -21.18 11.34
N GLU A 21 -8.65 -21.30 10.02
CA GLU A 21 -8.85 -20.21 9.06
C GLU A 21 -10.18 -19.47 9.33
N SER A 22 -10.15 -18.43 10.17
CA SER A 22 -11.25 -17.47 10.20
C SER A 22 -11.32 -16.76 8.84
N ASP A 23 -12.47 -16.81 8.17
CA ASP A 23 -12.71 -16.24 6.82
C ASP A 23 -12.17 -14.80 6.63
N CYS A 24 -12.13 -14.00 7.70
CA CYS A 24 -11.60 -12.64 7.68
C CYS A 24 -10.09 -12.55 7.41
N GLU A 25 -9.28 -13.50 7.91
CA GLU A 25 -7.83 -13.49 7.71
C GLU A 25 -7.48 -13.92 6.27
N LEU A 26 -8.27 -14.82 5.68
CA LEU A 26 -8.12 -15.24 4.29
C LEU A 26 -8.38 -14.08 3.31
N GLU A 27 -9.39 -13.25 3.57
CA GLU A 27 -9.69 -12.08 2.73
C GLU A 27 -8.53 -11.07 2.73
N ASP A 28 -7.91 -10.85 3.88
CA ASP A 28 -6.79 -9.91 4.01
C ASP A 28 -5.49 -10.45 3.38
N ILE A 29 -5.25 -11.76 3.46
CA ILE A 29 -4.18 -12.43 2.71
C ILE A 29 -4.37 -12.24 1.20
N ASP A 30 -5.59 -12.41 0.70
CA ASP A 30 -5.88 -12.24 -0.73
C ASP A 30 -5.70 -10.78 -1.19
N LYS A 31 -6.10 -9.80 -0.37
CA LYS A 31 -5.80 -8.38 -0.63
C LYS A 31 -4.29 -8.14 -0.70
N LEU A 32 -3.50 -8.70 0.21
CA LEU A 32 -2.04 -8.56 0.21
C LEU A 32 -1.39 -9.24 -1.02
N ARG A 33 -1.89 -10.42 -1.42
CA ARG A 33 -1.47 -11.10 -2.66
C ARG A 33 -1.77 -10.25 -3.89
N GLN A 34 -2.94 -9.61 -3.94
CA GLN A 34 -3.30 -8.69 -5.01
C GLN A 34 -2.37 -7.48 -5.06
N VAL A 35 -2.08 -6.86 -3.92
CA VAL A 35 -1.11 -5.74 -3.79
C VAL A 35 0.25 -6.16 -4.36
N ARG A 36 0.75 -7.35 -3.99
CA ARG A 36 2.01 -7.88 -4.51
C ARG A 36 1.99 -8.04 -6.02
N THR A 37 0.98 -8.73 -6.56
CA THR A 37 0.83 -8.93 -8.01
C THR A 37 0.85 -7.60 -8.75
N VAL A 38 0.12 -6.59 -8.28
CA VAL A 38 0.08 -5.25 -8.88
C VAL A 38 1.44 -4.55 -8.91
N LEU A 39 2.20 -4.70 -7.83
CA LEU A 39 3.50 -4.06 -7.70
C LEU A 39 4.60 -4.79 -8.47
N GLU A 40 4.50 -6.11 -8.66
CA GLU A 40 5.46 -6.93 -9.40
C GLU A 40 5.11 -7.08 -10.89
N MET A 41 3.85 -6.79 -11.26
CA MET A 41 3.35 -6.86 -12.63
C MET A 41 4.17 -5.97 -13.59
N HIS A 42 4.64 -6.57 -14.70
CA HIS A 42 5.51 -5.96 -15.71
C HIS A 42 6.95 -5.64 -15.25
N GLY A 43 7.47 -6.40 -14.28
CA GLY A 43 8.90 -6.43 -13.91
C GLY A 43 9.35 -5.26 -13.03
N SER A 44 8.73 -4.09 -13.13
CA SER A 44 8.92 -2.99 -12.18
C SER A 44 7.69 -2.10 -12.06
N PHE A 45 7.40 -1.65 -10.84
CA PHE A 45 6.35 -0.65 -10.61
C PHE A 45 6.83 0.74 -11.04
N LYS A 46 6.72 1.02 -12.35
CA LYS A 46 7.14 2.27 -12.98
C LYS A 46 6.05 2.77 -13.94
N GLY A 47 6.04 4.08 -14.18
CA GLY A 47 5.11 4.74 -15.12
C GLY A 47 3.99 5.52 -14.45
N VAL A 48 3.43 6.50 -15.17
CA VAL A 48 2.45 7.48 -14.66
C VAL A 48 1.11 6.87 -14.22
N ASN A 49 0.78 5.68 -14.74
CA ASN A 49 -0.46 4.94 -14.46
C ASN A 49 -0.31 3.89 -13.34
N ARG A 50 0.81 3.93 -12.61
CA ARG A 50 1.12 3.05 -11.48
C ARG A 50 1.37 3.96 -10.28
N LYS A 51 0.33 4.26 -9.49
CA LYS A 51 0.43 5.14 -8.31
C LYS A 51 0.19 4.35 -7.03
N VAL A 52 1.05 4.55 -6.05
CA VAL A 52 0.85 4.11 -4.67
C VAL A 52 0.82 5.34 -3.79
N GLN A 53 -0.19 5.43 -2.94
CA GLN A 53 -0.33 6.49 -1.96
C GLN A 53 -0.60 5.87 -0.59
N LEU A 54 0.10 6.39 0.43
CA LEU A 54 -0.20 6.12 1.84
C LEU A 54 -0.91 7.35 2.40
N LYS A 55 -2.08 7.14 3.01
CA LYS A 55 -2.83 8.18 3.69
C LYS A 55 -2.93 7.82 5.17
N PRO A 56 -2.44 8.68 6.10
CA PRO A 56 -2.67 8.46 7.53
C PRO A 56 -4.17 8.30 7.81
N HIS A 57 -4.52 7.25 8.53
CA HIS A 57 -5.90 6.95 8.92
C HIS A 57 -6.13 7.30 10.39
N ARG A 58 -5.19 6.91 11.26
CA ARG A 58 -5.30 7.14 12.70
C ARG A 58 -3.97 7.61 13.29
N TRP A 59 -4.07 8.59 14.18
CA TRP A 59 -2.96 9.21 14.89
C TRP A 59 -3.08 8.93 16.39
N LEU A 60 -1.95 8.63 17.04
CA LEU A 60 -1.83 8.56 18.49
C LEU A 60 -1.09 9.81 19.00
N SER A 61 -1.68 10.47 19.99
CA SER A 61 -1.04 11.58 20.71
C SER A 61 -0.21 11.00 21.85
N THR A 62 1.10 11.18 21.83
CA THR A 62 1.99 10.69 22.87
C THR A 62 1.96 11.65 24.06
N SER A 63 0.99 11.50 24.95
CA SER A 63 0.94 12.21 26.22
C SER A 63 1.92 11.56 27.23
N SER A 64 3.22 11.57 26.94
CA SER A 64 4.21 11.19 27.95
C SER A 64 4.51 12.40 28.83
N ASN A 65 4.04 12.32 30.07
CA ASN A 65 4.36 13.25 31.14
C ASN A 65 5.89 13.43 31.24
N LYS A 66 6.33 14.70 31.25
CA LYS A 66 7.71 15.22 31.39
C LYS A 66 8.50 15.48 30.09
N SER A 67 8.52 16.78 29.77
CA SER A 67 9.59 17.58 29.14
C SER A 67 9.95 17.49 27.66
N HIS A 68 9.36 16.65 26.82
CA HIS A 68 9.63 16.71 25.38
C HIS A 68 8.35 16.61 24.55
N SER A 69 8.12 17.62 23.71
CA SER A 69 7.05 17.75 22.73
C SER A 69 6.69 16.41 22.07
N GLY A 70 5.63 15.75 22.54
CA GLY A 70 5.13 14.51 21.97
C GLY A 70 4.65 14.76 20.54
N LYS A 71 5.45 14.39 19.55
CA LYS A 71 5.02 14.48 18.14
C LYS A 71 3.94 13.42 17.89
N PRO A 72 2.84 13.76 17.20
CA PRO A 72 1.79 12.81 16.89
C PRO A 72 2.36 11.70 16.00
N MET A 73 2.05 10.44 16.33
CA MET A 73 2.51 9.26 15.60
C MET A 73 1.36 8.66 14.80
N VAL A 74 1.58 8.38 13.52
CA VAL A 74 0.63 7.60 12.71
C VAL A 74 0.73 6.14 13.14
N VAL A 75 -0.42 5.55 13.47
CA VAL A 75 -0.50 4.15 13.92
C VAL A 75 -1.35 3.29 13.00
N GLU A 76 -2.00 3.92 12.03
CA GLU A 76 -2.76 3.24 11.00
C GLU A 76 -2.75 4.12 9.75
N ALA A 77 -2.55 3.50 8.59
CA ALA A 77 -2.53 4.19 7.30
C ALA A 77 -3.30 3.37 6.27
N LEU A 78 -4.07 4.07 5.43
CA LEU A 78 -4.70 3.50 4.25
C LEU A 78 -3.70 3.43 3.11
N LEU A 79 -3.56 2.24 2.53
CA LEU A 79 -2.79 2.00 1.33
C LEU A 79 -3.71 2.06 0.11
N ILE A 80 -3.44 3.01 -0.79
CA ILE A 80 -4.20 3.19 -2.04
C ILE A 80 -3.28 2.79 -3.19
N LEU A 81 -3.66 1.75 -3.92
CA LEU A 81 -3.00 1.36 -5.16
C LEU A 81 -3.91 1.64 -6.35
N LYS A 82 -3.35 2.34 -7.34
CA LYS A 82 -3.96 2.51 -8.65
C LYS A 82 -3.05 1.89 -9.71
N TRP A 83 -3.57 0.90 -10.42
CA TRP A 83 -2.88 0.23 -11.51
C TRP A 83 -3.79 0.06 -12.72
N GLY A 84 -3.18 0.03 -13.90
CA GLY A 84 -3.89 -0.07 -15.16
C GLY A 84 -4.41 1.26 -15.70
N GLY A 85 -5.26 1.17 -16.72
CA GLY A 85 -5.70 2.30 -17.54
C GLY A 85 -4.77 2.52 -18.74
N VAL A 86 -5.32 2.40 -19.95
CA VAL A 86 -4.68 2.88 -21.16
C VAL A 86 -5.03 4.36 -21.27
N LEU A 87 -4.02 5.23 -21.36
CA LEU A 87 -4.26 6.63 -21.71
C LEU A 87 -4.97 6.65 -23.07
N THR A 88 -6.14 7.29 -23.12
CA THR A 88 -6.80 7.59 -24.40
C THR A 88 -5.84 8.42 -25.26
N SER A 89 -6.06 8.46 -26.59
CA SER A 89 -5.28 9.33 -27.48
C SER A 89 -5.20 10.77 -26.96
N THR A 90 -6.32 11.29 -26.44
CA THR A 90 -6.40 12.61 -25.79
C THR A 90 -5.57 12.68 -24.50
N GLY A 91 -5.64 11.65 -23.64
CA GLY A 91 -4.87 11.61 -22.40
C GLY A 91 -3.36 11.58 -22.65
N ARG A 92 -2.92 10.95 -23.75
CA ARG A 92 -1.51 10.95 -24.16
C ARG A 92 -1.07 12.36 -24.58
N GLN A 93 -1.83 13.03 -25.44
CA GLN A 93 -1.53 14.40 -25.87
C GLN A 93 -1.45 15.37 -24.67
N GLN A 94 -2.40 15.28 -23.73
CA GLN A 94 -2.37 16.12 -22.52
C GLN A 94 -1.14 15.86 -21.64
N ALA A 95 -0.72 14.61 -21.48
CA ALA A 95 0.47 14.29 -20.69
C ALA A 95 1.76 14.79 -21.34
N GLU A 96 1.85 14.76 -22.67
CA GLU A 96 2.97 15.32 -23.44
C GLU A 96 3.03 16.84 -23.33
N ASP A 97 1.88 17.52 -23.49
CA ASP A 97 1.80 18.98 -23.42
C ASP A 97 2.09 19.51 -22.00
N MET A 98 1.65 18.81 -20.95
CA MET A 98 1.93 19.18 -19.56
C MET A 98 3.34 18.82 -19.07
N GLY A 99 4.05 17.96 -19.80
CA GLY A 99 5.41 17.53 -19.46
C GLY A 99 6.52 18.43 -20.02
N ARG A 100 6.15 19.42 -20.85
CA ARG A 100 7.03 20.43 -21.44
C ARG A 100 7.24 21.62 -20.50
#